data_AF-A0A9W9HNU3-F1
#
_entry.id   AF-A0A9W9HNU3-F1
#
_cell.length_a   1.000
_cell.length_b   1.000
_cell.length_c   1.000
_cell.angle_alpha   90.00
_cell.angle_beta   90.00
_cell.angle_gamma   90.00
#
_symmetry.space_group_name_H-M   'P 1'
#
loop_
_entity.id
_entity.type
_entity.pdbx_description
1 polymer ?
#
loop_
_entity_poly.entity_id
_entity_poly.type
_entity_poly.pdbx_seq_one_letter_code
_entity_poly.pdbx_strand_id
1 'polypeptide(L)'
;MSPIPSILGPVIVLNGWTLVVETWMYSVLIPAFRKMGNLTNTMTKGQTDLHLPAPVRWKRDNYNHLFEQPTQFYAVALTLAVARGSENRTDLVLAWAYVGARIAHTLVHCTRNHLMTRFSLFATSSGLLAIMTARAAKLVFGF
;
A
#
# COMPACT_ATOMS: atom_id res chain seq x y z
N MET A 1 -11.94 -4.34 30.15
CA MET A 1 -11.43 -3.78 28.88
C MET A 1 -11.03 -4.97 28.02
N SER A 2 -11.72 -5.24 26.91
CA SER A 2 -11.25 -6.27 25.97
C SER A 2 -9.87 -5.85 25.45
N PRO A 3 -8.90 -6.78 25.33
CA PRO A 3 -7.59 -6.45 24.80
C PRO A 3 -7.72 -5.94 23.36
N ILE A 4 -6.91 -4.95 23.00
CA ILE A 4 -6.88 -4.38 21.65
C ILE A 4 -6.46 -5.50 20.67
N PRO A 5 -7.24 -5.78 19.59
CA PRO A 5 -6.91 -6.84 18.65
C PRO A 5 -5.53 -6.63 18.02
N SER A 6 -4.66 -7.64 18.11
CA SER A 6 -3.27 -7.56 17.64
C SER A 6 -3.15 -7.30 16.13
N ILE A 7 -4.17 -7.71 15.35
CA ILE A 7 -4.26 -7.48 13.90
C ILE A 7 -4.35 -5.99 13.52
N LEU A 8 -4.66 -5.11 14.47
CA LEU A 8 -4.62 -3.66 14.25
C LEU A 8 -3.19 -3.12 14.11
N GLY A 9 -2.17 -3.83 14.61
CA GLY A 9 -0.76 -3.47 14.42
C GLY A 9 -0.38 -3.33 12.93
N PRO A 10 -0.58 -4.38 12.11
CA PRO A 10 -0.40 -4.31 10.65
C PRO A 10 -1.14 -3.14 9.97
N VAL A 11 -2.37 -2.83 10.40
CA VAL A 11 -3.17 -1.72 9.85
C VAL A 11 -2.46 -0.39 10.07
N ILE A 12 -2.03 -0.11 11.30
CA ILE A 12 -1.34 1.13 11.65
C ILE A 12 0.02 1.21 10.96
N VAL A 13 0.77 0.11 10.89
CA VAL A 13 2.08 0.10 10.22
C VAL A 13 1.95 0.39 8.74
N LEU A 14 0.98 -0.19 8.03
CA LEU A 14 0.82 0.07 6.60
C LEU A 14 0.38 1.52 6.33
N ASN A 15 -0.50 2.07 7.18
CA ASN A 15 -0.88 3.48 7.07
C ASN A 15 0.31 4.40 7.34
N GLY A 16 1.10 4.11 8.38
CA GLY A 16 2.33 4.84 8.67
C GLY A 16 3.33 4.76 7.51
N TRP A 17 3.44 3.60 6.86
CA TRP A 17 4.26 3.43 5.66
C TRP A 17 3.78 4.31 4.50
N THR A 18 2.47 4.44 4.28
CA THR A 18 1.92 5.37 3.29
C THR A 18 2.35 6.81 3.54
N LEU A 19 2.35 7.28 4.80
CA LEU A 19 2.82 8.62 5.16
C LEU A 19 4.33 8.81 4.93
N VAL A 20 5.12 7.77 5.19
CA VAL A 20 6.56 7.77 4.87
C VAL A 20 6.77 7.92 3.36
N VAL A 21 6.01 7.18 2.55
CA VAL A 21 6.11 7.23 1.08
C VAL A 21 5.61 8.57 0.54
N GLU A 22 4.56 9.15 1.14
CA GLU A 22 4.09 10.50 0.83
C GLU A 22 5.21 11.54 1.03
N THR A 23 5.84 11.51 2.19
CA THR A 23 6.95 12.40 2.54
C THR A 23 8.12 12.21 1.57
N TRP A 24 8.46 10.96 1.24
CA TRP A 24 9.50 10.65 0.26
C TRP A 24 9.14 11.22 -1.11
N MET A 25 7.92 11.01 -1.59
CA MET A 25 7.43 11.57 -2.85
C MET A 25 7.57 13.09 -2.85
N TYR A 26 7.06 13.81 -1.85
CA TYR A 26 7.12 15.27 -1.84
C TYR A 26 8.55 15.81 -1.80
N SER A 27 9.45 15.19 -1.05
CA SER A 27 10.85 15.62 -0.97
C SER A 27 11.58 15.60 -2.31
N VAL A 28 11.18 14.73 -3.25
CA VAL A 28 11.78 14.66 -4.60
C VAL A 28 10.93 15.37 -5.65
N LEU A 29 9.61 15.37 -5.50
CA LEU A 29 8.67 15.87 -6.49
C LEU A 29 8.56 17.40 -6.45
N ILE A 30 8.50 18.02 -5.26
CA ILE A 30 8.41 19.48 -5.11
C ILE A 30 9.64 20.19 -5.69
N PRO A 31 10.89 19.77 -5.40
CA PRO A 31 12.06 20.41 -6.00
C PRO A 31 12.13 20.24 -7.52
N ALA A 32 11.72 19.07 -8.05
CA ALA A 32 11.66 18.84 -9.50
C ALA A 32 10.68 19.81 -10.17
N PHE A 33 9.51 20.00 -9.57
CA PHE A 33 8.50 20.95 -10.01
C PHE A 33 8.98 22.41 -9.98
N ARG A 34 9.63 22.83 -8.89
CA ARG A 34 10.20 24.18 -8.77
C ARG A 34 11.25 24.48 -9.85
N LYS A 35 12.06 23.49 -10.24
CA LYS A 35 13.05 23.65 -11.31
C LYS A 35 12.45 23.79 -12.71
N MET A 36 11.25 23.25 -12.94
CA MET A 36 10.60 23.35 -14.25
C MET A 36 10.04 24.74 -14.55
N GLY A 37 9.81 25.60 -13.54
CA GLY A 37 9.47 27.02 -13.68
C GLY A 37 8.08 27.34 -14.25
N ASN A 38 7.58 26.54 -15.20
CA ASN A 38 6.32 26.74 -15.93
C ASN A 38 5.30 25.65 -15.61
N LEU A 39 4.83 25.60 -14.37
CA LEU A 39 3.65 24.80 -14.04
C LEU A 39 2.40 25.58 -14.35
N THR A 40 1.99 25.55 -15.62
CA THR A 40 0.66 25.98 -15.98
C THR A 40 -0.34 24.88 -15.59
N ASN A 41 -1.44 25.27 -14.93
CA ASN A 41 -2.54 24.36 -14.56
C ASN A 41 -3.29 23.74 -15.77
N THR A 42 -2.80 23.98 -16.99
CA THR A 42 -3.35 23.46 -18.25
C THR A 42 -2.67 22.18 -18.72
N MET A 43 -1.56 21.76 -18.09
CA MET A 43 -0.86 20.52 -18.47
C MET A 43 -1.54 19.28 -17.89
N THR A 44 -1.78 18.29 -18.74
CA THR A 44 -2.26 16.96 -18.32
C THR A 44 -1.18 16.19 -17.56
N LYS A 45 -1.56 15.17 -16.79
CA LYS A 45 -0.61 14.27 -16.11
C LYS A 45 0.41 13.67 -17.09
N GLY A 46 -0.04 13.24 -18.28
CA GLY A 46 0.83 12.66 -19.30
C GLY A 46 1.88 13.66 -19.82
N GLN A 47 1.48 14.91 -20.06
CA GLN A 47 2.40 15.96 -20.47
C GLN A 47 3.42 16.27 -19.36
N THR A 48 2.97 16.39 -18.11
CA THR A 48 3.84 16.62 -16.96
C THR A 48 4.87 15.50 -16.78
N ASP A 49 4.48 14.26 -17.07
CA ASP A 49 5.35 13.10 -16.90
C ASP A 49 6.52 13.05 -17.89
N LEU A 50 6.39 13.70 -19.05
CA LEU A 50 7.48 13.83 -20.02
C LEU A 50 8.61 14.72 -19.50
N HIS A 51 8.31 15.64 -18.58
CA HIS A 51 9.29 16.58 -18.02
C HIS A 51 9.91 16.11 -16.70
N LEU A 52 9.37 15.05 -16.09
CA LEU A 52 9.87 14.53 -14.81
C LEU A 52 10.77 13.30 -15.01
N PRO A 53 11.98 13.29 -14.41
CA PRO A 53 12.83 12.11 -14.39
C PRO A 53 12.08 10.89 -13.87
N ALA A 54 12.26 9.73 -14.51
CA ALA A 54 11.56 8.51 -14.16
C ALA A 54 11.67 8.16 -12.66
N PRO A 55 12.84 8.27 -12.00
CA PRO A 55 12.94 7.99 -10.57
C PRO A 55 12.09 8.90 -9.69
N VAL A 56 11.76 10.13 -10.11
CA VAL A 56 10.86 11.03 -9.36
C VAL A 56 9.42 10.54 -9.52
N ARG A 57 9.03 10.19 -10.76
CA ARG A 57 7.68 9.68 -11.07
C ARG A 57 7.35 8.39 -10.33
N TRP A 58 8.31 7.47 -10.20
CA TRP A 58 8.09 6.17 -9.56
C TRP A 58 7.58 6.28 -8.12
N LYS A 59 7.99 7.30 -7.35
CA LYS A 59 7.51 7.48 -5.96
C LYS A 59 6.05 7.90 -5.96
N ARG A 60 5.66 8.80 -6.85
CA ARG A 60 4.26 9.23 -7.02
C ARG A 60 3.39 8.10 -7.51
N ASP A 61 3.87 7.34 -8.50
CA ASP A 61 3.12 6.21 -9.04
C ASP A 61 2.97 5.10 -7.98
N ASN A 62 3.99 4.85 -7.15
CA ASN A 62 3.88 3.95 -6.00
C ASN A 62 2.93 4.45 -4.91
N TYR A 63 2.97 5.76 -4.58
CA TYR A 63 2.07 6.37 -3.61
C TYR A 63 0.61 6.12 -3.98
N ASN A 64 0.23 6.34 -5.25
CA ASN A 64 -1.11 6.01 -5.74
C ASN A 64 -1.44 4.52 -5.57
N HIS A 65 -0.47 3.65 -5.86
CA HIS A 65 -0.65 2.20 -5.72
C HIS A 65 -0.89 1.75 -4.27
N LEU A 66 -0.47 2.55 -3.27
CA LEU A 66 -0.75 2.33 -1.84
C LEU A 66 -2.18 2.71 -1.44
N PHE A 67 -2.96 3.39 -2.29
CA PHE A 67 -4.39 3.64 -2.06
C PHE A 67 -5.32 2.70 -2.83
N GLU A 68 -4.82 1.96 -3.81
CA GLU A 68 -5.65 1.02 -4.58
C GLU A 68 -5.91 -0.27 -3.77
N GLN A 69 -4.88 -1.11 -3.62
CA GLN A 69 -5.03 -2.41 -2.97
C GLN A 69 -5.06 -2.33 -1.43
N PRO A 70 -4.25 -1.50 -0.76
CA PRO A 70 -4.30 -1.41 0.71
C PRO A 70 -5.64 -0.96 1.28
N THR A 71 -6.44 -0.20 0.53
CA THR A 71 -7.80 0.18 0.94
C THR A 71 -8.70 -1.05 1.16
N GLN A 72 -8.57 -2.07 0.30
CA GLN A 72 -9.25 -3.35 0.49
C GLN A 72 -8.72 -4.09 1.72
N PHE A 73 -7.40 -4.08 1.93
CA PHE A 73 -6.78 -4.68 3.11
C PHE A 73 -7.29 -4.05 4.41
N TYR A 74 -7.40 -2.72 4.49
CA TYR A 74 -7.93 -2.06 5.68
C TYR A 74 -9.35 -2.53 5.98
N ALA A 75 -10.22 -2.59 4.97
CA ALA A 75 -11.58 -3.08 5.15
C ALA A 75 -11.58 -4.52 5.70
N VAL A 76 -10.84 -5.44 5.07
CA VAL A 76 -10.80 -6.86 5.44
C VAL A 76 -10.18 -7.08 6.82
N ALA A 77 -9.06 -6.41 7.12
CA ALA A 77 -8.36 -6.54 8.40
C ALA A 77 -9.23 -6.00 9.56
N LEU A 78 -9.92 -4.89 9.36
CA LEU A 78 -10.86 -4.34 10.35
C LEU A 78 -12.09 -5.25 10.52
N THR A 79 -12.63 -5.82 9.44
CA THR A 79 -13.69 -6.83 9.53
C THR A 79 -13.25 -8.03 10.36
N LEU A 80 -12.05 -8.57 10.11
CA LEU A 80 -11.48 -9.66 10.90
C LEU A 80 -11.30 -9.26 12.37
N ALA A 81 -10.81 -8.05 12.64
CA ALA A 81 -10.63 -7.55 14.01
C ALA A 81 -11.95 -7.49 14.79
N VAL A 82 -13.02 -7.00 14.16
CA VAL A 82 -14.34 -6.82 14.80
C VAL A 82 -15.09 -8.14 14.91
N ALA A 83 -15.13 -8.94 13.83
CA ALA A 83 -15.98 -10.13 13.77
C ALA A 83 -15.42 -11.34 14.54
N ARG A 84 -14.11 -11.40 14.81
CA ARG A 84 -13.51 -12.60 15.43
C ARG A 84 -13.77 -12.70 16.93
N GLY A 85 -13.93 -11.57 17.61
CA GLY A 85 -14.11 -11.49 19.06
C GLY A 85 -12.93 -12.00 19.92
N SER A 86 -11.88 -12.54 19.29
CA SER A 86 -10.71 -13.14 19.95
C SER A 86 -9.49 -13.09 19.02
N GLU A 87 -8.30 -13.25 19.59
CA GLU A 87 -7.05 -13.29 18.86
C GLU A 87 -6.98 -14.47 17.88
N ASN A 88 -6.45 -14.22 16.68
CA ASN A 88 -6.23 -15.27 15.71
C ASN A 88 -4.85 -15.17 15.06
N ARG A 89 -3.98 -16.12 15.43
CA ARG A 89 -2.59 -16.19 14.94
C ARG A 89 -2.49 -16.21 13.41
N THR A 90 -3.41 -16.90 12.73
CA THR A 90 -3.33 -17.03 11.27
C THR A 90 -3.64 -15.70 10.59
N ASP A 91 -4.69 -15.01 11.03
CA ASP A 91 -5.06 -13.71 10.46
C ASP A 91 -3.95 -12.67 10.71
N LEU A 92 -3.34 -12.70 11.89
CA LEU A 92 -2.21 -11.84 12.24
C LEU A 92 -0.99 -12.09 11.34
N VAL A 93 -0.61 -13.35 11.13
CA VAL A 93 0.52 -13.71 10.26
C VAL A 93 0.26 -13.30 8.81
N LEU A 94 -0.95 -13.53 8.30
CA LEU A 94 -1.33 -13.12 6.95
C LEU A 94 -1.29 -11.59 6.78
N ALA A 95 -1.78 -10.85 7.78
CA ALA A 95 -1.76 -9.40 7.77
C ALA A 95 -0.31 -8.85 7.76
N TRP A 96 0.58 -9.38 8.61
CA TRP A 96 1.99 -8.98 8.58
C TRP A 96 2.70 -9.37 7.30
N ALA A 97 2.43 -10.56 6.75
CA ALA A 97 2.97 -10.98 5.47
C ALA A 97 2.53 -10.03 4.34
N TYR A 98 1.26 -9.60 4.35
CA TYR A 98 0.74 -8.62 3.40
C TYR A 98 1.48 -7.29 3.53
N VAL A 99 1.61 -6.75 4.74
CA VAL A 99 2.33 -5.49 5.00
C VAL A 99 3.78 -5.57 4.54
N GLY A 100 4.49 -6.66 4.87
CA GLY A 100 5.87 -6.89 4.42
C GLY A 100 6.00 -6.92 2.90
N ALA A 101 5.10 -7.63 2.21
CA ALA A 101 5.08 -7.68 0.75
C ALA A 101 4.82 -6.30 0.12
N ARG A 102 3.93 -5.49 0.72
CA ARG A 102 3.66 -4.11 0.28
C ARG A 102 4.85 -3.18 0.47
N ILE A 103 5.54 -3.26 1.60
CA ILE A 103 6.77 -2.49 1.85
C ILE A 103 7.85 -2.88 0.84
N ALA A 104 8.09 -4.18 0.63
CA ALA A 104 9.05 -4.67 -0.36
C ALA A 104 8.69 -4.21 -1.78
N HIS A 105 7.41 -4.28 -2.17
CA HIS A 105 6.93 -3.79 -3.46
C HIS A 105 7.23 -2.30 -3.63
N THR A 106 6.95 -1.48 -2.60
CA THR A 106 7.28 -0.05 -2.60
C THR A 106 8.77 0.20 -2.79
N LEU A 107 9.62 -0.49 -2.04
CA LEU A 107 11.07 -0.31 -2.15
C LEU A 107 11.56 -0.63 -3.56
N VAL A 108 11.13 -1.75 -4.15
CA VAL A 108 11.48 -2.13 -5.51
C VAL A 108 10.98 -1.10 -6.53
N HIS A 109 9.72 -0.69 -6.43
CA HIS A 109 9.11 0.27 -7.36
C HIS A 109 9.80 1.64 -7.28
N CYS A 110 10.03 2.17 -6.08
CA CYS A 110 10.61 3.49 -5.89
C CYS A 110 12.11 3.55 -6.21
N THR A 111 12.86 2.44 -6.13
CA THR A 111 14.33 2.47 -6.30
C THR A 111 14.80 1.96 -7.66
N ARG A 112 14.38 0.75 -8.07
CA ARG A 112 14.88 0.07 -9.28
C ARG A 112 13.81 -0.04 -10.37
N ASN A 113 12.55 0.00 -9.98
CA ASN A 113 11.37 -0.19 -10.83
C ASN A 113 11.47 -1.42 -11.77
N HIS A 114 12.09 -2.51 -11.28
CA HIS A 114 12.20 -3.74 -12.05
C HIS A 114 10.83 -4.42 -12.17
N LEU A 115 10.30 -4.48 -13.40
CA LEU A 115 8.90 -4.82 -13.69
C LEU A 115 8.47 -6.18 -13.14
N MET A 116 9.26 -7.23 -13.41
CA MET A 116 8.89 -8.58 -12.99
C MET A 116 8.90 -8.72 -11.47
N THR A 117 9.89 -8.14 -10.77
CA THR A 117 9.96 -8.21 -9.31
C THR A 117 8.79 -7.48 -8.65
N ARG A 118 8.46 -6.26 -9.11
CA ARG A 118 7.31 -5.53 -8.55
C ARG A 118 5.99 -6.27 -8.86
N PHE A 119 5.85 -6.84 -10.05
CA PHE A 119 4.66 -7.62 -10.40
C PHE A 119 4.51 -8.85 -9.49
N SER A 120 5.58 -9.62 -9.29
CA SER A 120 5.56 -10.78 -8.38
C SER A 120 5.18 -10.38 -6.95
N LEU A 121 5.77 -9.32 -6.41
CA LEU A 121 5.44 -8.83 -5.05
C LEU A 121 3.99 -8.34 -4.95
N PHE A 122 3.48 -7.67 -6.00
CA PHE A 122 2.08 -7.28 -6.08
C PHE A 122 1.16 -8.51 -6.10
N ALA A 123 1.44 -9.50 -6.96
CA ALA A 123 0.65 -10.73 -7.06
C ALA A 123 0.66 -11.53 -5.74
N THR A 124 1.80 -11.63 -5.06
CA THR A 124 1.90 -12.23 -3.72
C THR A 124 1.03 -11.47 -2.71
N SER A 125 1.09 -10.14 -2.71
CA SER A 125 0.22 -9.30 -1.85
C SER A 125 -1.27 -9.54 -2.15
N SER A 126 -1.64 -9.63 -3.43
CA SER A 126 -3.01 -9.94 -3.86
C SER A 126 -3.48 -11.30 -3.34
N GLY A 127 -2.64 -12.33 -3.44
CA GLY A 127 -2.96 -13.67 -2.95
C GLY A 127 -3.18 -13.70 -1.43
N LEU A 128 -2.31 -13.04 -0.67
CA LEU A 128 -2.46 -12.91 0.78
C LEU A 128 -3.77 -12.21 1.15
N LEU A 129 -4.08 -11.11 0.47
CA LEU A 129 -5.34 -10.39 0.67
C LEU A 129 -6.56 -11.26 0.30
N ALA A 130 -6.51 -12.00 -0.81
CA ALA A 130 -7.60 -12.90 -1.21
C ALA A 130 -7.85 -13.99 -0.14
N ILE A 131 -6.79 -14.55 0.46
CA ILE A 131 -6.90 -15.51 1.56
C ILE A 131 -7.54 -14.84 2.78
N MET A 132 -7.09 -13.63 3.16
CA MET A 132 -7.70 -12.89 4.26
C MET A 132 -9.19 -12.60 4.01
N THR A 133 -9.54 -12.21 2.78
CA THR A 133 -10.93 -11.97 2.37
C THR A 133 -11.77 -13.24 2.48
N ALA A 134 -11.27 -14.38 2.01
CA ALA A 134 -11.97 -15.66 2.14
C ALA A 134 -12.20 -16.04 3.61
N ARG A 135 -11.23 -15.76 4.48
CA ARG A 135 -11.35 -15.99 5.92
C ARG A 135 -12.34 -15.05 6.58
N ALA A 136 -12.39 -13.79 6.16
CA ALA A 136 -13.38 -12.83 6.61
C ALA A 136 -14.78 -13.23 6.14
N ALA A 137 -14.94 -13.64 4.88
CA ALA A 137 -16.20 -14.12 4.34
C ALA A 137 -16.71 -15.35 5.11
N LYS A 138 -15.84 -16.34 5.36
CA LYS A 138 -16.18 -17.51 6.16
C LYS A 138 -16.72 -17.12 7.55
N LEU A 139 -16.05 -16.18 8.20
CA LEU A 139 -16.40 -15.72 9.53
C LEU A 139 -17.73 -14.94 9.56
N VAL A 140 -17.96 -14.08 8.56
CA VAL A 140 -19.14 -13.20 8.51
C VAL A 140 -20.39 -13.94 8.01
N PHE A 141 -20.24 -14.84 7.04
CA PHE A 141 -21.37 -15.53 6.41
C PHE A 141 -21.60 -16.95 6.95
N GLY A 142 -20.69 -17.49 7.76
CA GLY A 142 -20.93 -18.71 8.54
C GLY A 142 -20.94 -20.02 7.75
N PHE A 143 -20.30 -20.08 6.59
CA PHE A 143 -20.13 -21.32 5.80
C PHE A 143 -18.76 -22.00 6.03
#